data_AF-A0A6L5DT39-F1
#
_entry.id   AF-A0A6L5DT39-F1
#
_cell.length_a   1.000
_cell.length_b   1.000
_cell.length_c   1.000
_cell.angle_alpha   90.00
_cell.angle_beta   90.00
_cell.angle_gamma   90.00
#
_symmetry.space_group_name_H-M   'P 1'
#
loop_
_entity.id
_entity.type
_entity.pdbx_description
1 polymer ?
#
loop_
_entity_poly.entity_id
_entity_poly.type
_entity_poly.pdbx_seq_one_letter_code
_entity_poly.pdbx_strand_id
1 'polypeptide(L)'
;MTAKYSEDSIRTLDWKEHIRKRPGMYIGKLGDGSSHDDGIYILIKEVIDNSIDEFAMGIGKSIEVSIADRKVTVRDYGRGIPLGKVIDVTSKMNTGAKYDSKAFKKSVGLNGVGIKAVNALSDEFIIESFRDGEVKKAQFCRGALIHEEDIQASEEKNGVKITFHPDEELFSNYRFISEYIETMLKNYVYLNAGLSIYFNGQRFLSKNGLLDLLNENMNSEPLYNIVHMKGEDIEVALTHGRQYGEEYYSFVNGQHTTQGGTHLAAFREALVKAIRDFYKKDFDTSDIRTSIIAAISVKVEEPVFESQTKTKLGSKDIGPKGPSVRNFIMDFVTSNLDNYLHKNPDVAEILHKKILESEKERKAISGIKKIAKERAKKASLHNRKLRDCRVHFNSKHEQKSETSIFITEGDSASGSITKSRNVNTQAVFSLKGKPLNTYGLTKKIVYENEEFNLLQAALNIEDGMEGLRYNNVIIATDADVDGMHIRLLLITFFLQFFPDIVRSGHLYILQTPLFRVRNKRKTIYCYSEEEREKAMKRLGAKPEITRFKGLGEISPDEFKNFIGKDIRLDPVVMKKDDSVSGMLEFYMGKNTPNRQEFIIKNLHVEKDEV
;
A
#
# COMPACT_ATOMS: atom_id res chain seq x y z
N MET A 1 33.52 -33.47 -3.40
CA MET A 1 32.66 -34.64 -3.61
C MET A 1 31.39 -34.15 -4.30
N THR A 2 31.14 -34.57 -5.53
CA THR A 2 29.86 -34.36 -6.20
C THR A 2 28.79 -35.14 -5.45
N ALA A 3 27.75 -34.46 -4.96
CA ALA A 3 26.63 -35.12 -4.32
C ALA A 3 26.04 -36.14 -5.31
N LYS A 4 25.98 -37.42 -4.91
CA LYS A 4 25.37 -38.49 -5.71
C LYS A 4 23.90 -38.13 -5.90
N TYR A 5 23.54 -37.64 -7.09
CA TYR A 5 22.17 -37.44 -7.51
C TYR A 5 21.60 -38.80 -7.93
N SER A 6 20.95 -39.48 -6.99
CA SER A 6 20.28 -40.78 -7.18
C SER A 6 18.76 -40.62 -7.23
N GLU A 7 18.04 -41.70 -7.54
CA GLU A 7 16.57 -41.74 -7.47
C GLU A 7 16.04 -41.31 -6.09
N ASP A 8 16.74 -41.65 -5.00
CA ASP A 8 16.41 -41.20 -3.63
C ASP A 8 16.50 -39.68 -3.41
N SER A 9 17.14 -38.96 -4.34
CA SER A 9 17.23 -37.50 -4.32
C SER A 9 15.94 -36.83 -4.81
N ILE A 10 15.06 -37.57 -5.49
CA ILE A 10 13.75 -37.11 -5.96
C ILE A 10 12.75 -37.30 -4.81
N ARG A 11 12.24 -36.19 -4.26
CA ARG A 11 11.25 -36.21 -3.16
C ARG A 11 9.96 -35.54 -3.59
N THR A 12 8.84 -36.24 -3.40
CA THR A 12 7.50 -35.65 -3.49
C THR A 12 7.11 -35.16 -2.10
N LEU A 13 6.85 -33.85 -1.97
CA LEU A 13 6.44 -33.25 -0.71
C LEU A 13 4.93 -33.38 -0.54
N ASP A 14 4.49 -33.68 0.68
CA ASP A 14 3.07 -33.54 1.03
C ASP A 14 2.64 -32.07 0.90
N TRP A 15 1.36 -31.83 0.63
CA TRP A 15 0.86 -30.48 0.29
C TRP A 15 1.17 -29.44 1.37
N LYS A 16 1.00 -29.81 2.65
CA LYS A 16 1.29 -28.92 3.80
C LYS A 16 2.79 -28.66 3.93
N GLU A 17 3.62 -29.68 3.68
CA GLU A 17 5.08 -29.53 3.68
C GLU A 17 5.54 -28.62 2.54
N HIS A 18 4.93 -28.75 1.36
CA HIS A 18 5.22 -27.89 0.22
C HIS A 18 4.83 -26.43 0.50
N ILE A 19 3.63 -26.17 1.01
CA ILE A 19 3.19 -24.82 1.39
C ILE A 19 4.13 -24.21 2.43
N ARG A 20 4.48 -24.96 3.48
CA ARG A 20 5.35 -24.45 4.56
C ARG A 20 6.80 -24.24 4.12
N LYS A 21 7.33 -25.05 3.20
CA LYS A 21 8.67 -24.83 2.63
C LYS A 21 8.71 -23.68 1.63
N ARG A 22 7.60 -23.39 0.96
CA ARG A 22 7.51 -22.35 -0.08
C ARG A 22 6.29 -21.44 0.13
N PRO A 23 6.15 -20.79 1.29
CA PRO A 23 4.98 -19.96 1.60
C PRO A 23 4.85 -18.79 0.61
N GLY A 24 5.99 -18.29 0.13
CA GLY A 24 6.14 -17.32 -0.96
C GLY A 24 5.19 -17.52 -2.14
N MET A 25 5.01 -18.78 -2.55
CA MET A 25 4.20 -19.13 -3.72
C MET A 25 2.69 -19.01 -3.49
N TYR A 26 2.25 -19.04 -2.23
CA TYR A 26 0.84 -19.08 -1.86
C TYR A 26 0.34 -17.74 -1.34
N ILE A 27 1.13 -17.11 -0.46
CA ILE A 27 0.74 -15.89 0.28
C ILE A 27 1.61 -14.68 -0.06
N GLY A 28 2.54 -14.80 -1.02
CA GLY A 28 3.51 -13.74 -1.31
C GLY A 28 4.58 -13.63 -0.23
N LYS A 29 5.08 -12.42 0.02
CA LYS A 29 6.20 -12.20 0.95
C LYS A 29 5.80 -12.56 2.39
N LEU A 30 6.66 -13.35 3.05
CA LEU A 30 6.62 -13.44 4.52
C LEU A 30 7.07 -12.10 5.10
N GLY A 31 6.37 -11.62 6.13
CA GLY A 31 6.73 -10.36 6.77
C GLY A 31 6.24 -10.27 8.20
N ASP A 32 6.71 -9.24 8.88
CA ASP A 32 6.42 -8.94 10.29
C ASP A 32 5.17 -8.06 10.47
N GLY A 33 4.47 -7.75 9.37
CA GLY A 33 3.27 -6.93 9.37
C GLY A 33 3.53 -5.44 9.18
N SER A 34 4.78 -5.04 8.94
CA SER A 34 5.15 -3.66 8.61
C SER A 34 4.63 -3.21 7.23
N SER A 35 4.40 -4.16 6.31
CA SER A 35 3.87 -3.89 4.97
C SER A 35 2.47 -4.46 4.78
N HIS A 36 1.61 -3.75 4.05
CA HIS A 36 0.22 -4.15 3.81
C HIS A 36 0.09 -5.42 2.95
N ASP A 37 1.14 -5.79 2.20
CA ASP A 37 1.21 -6.98 1.35
C ASP A 37 1.93 -8.16 2.02
N ASP A 38 2.30 -8.01 3.30
CA ASP A 38 2.85 -9.11 4.09
C ASP A 38 1.83 -10.23 4.23
N GLY A 39 2.31 -11.47 4.09
CA GLY A 39 1.47 -12.65 3.98
C GLY A 39 0.53 -12.88 5.17
N ILE A 40 0.82 -12.34 6.36
CA ILE A 40 -0.08 -12.40 7.52
C ILE A 40 -1.44 -11.76 7.22
N TYR A 41 -1.49 -10.66 6.45
CA TYR A 41 -2.74 -9.99 6.06
C TYR A 41 -3.44 -10.78 4.95
N ILE A 42 -2.68 -11.44 4.08
CA ILE A 42 -3.21 -12.35 3.06
C ILE A 42 -3.91 -13.56 3.70
N LEU A 43 -3.42 -14.08 4.82
CA LEU A 43 -4.11 -15.15 5.56
C LEU A 43 -5.52 -14.72 5.99
N ILE A 44 -5.66 -13.52 6.55
CA ILE A 44 -6.96 -12.95 6.93
C ILE A 44 -7.85 -12.80 5.69
N LYS A 45 -7.27 -12.24 4.61
CA LYS A 45 -7.94 -12.01 3.34
C LYS A 45 -8.54 -13.30 2.76
N GLU A 46 -7.79 -14.40 2.73
CA GLU A 46 -8.25 -15.68 2.18
C GLU A 46 -9.40 -16.31 2.99
N VAL A 47 -9.50 -16.02 4.29
CA VAL A 47 -10.65 -16.43 5.10
C VAL A 47 -11.88 -15.57 4.79
N ILE A 48 -11.70 -14.24 4.76
CA ILE A 48 -12.79 -13.29 4.46
C ILE A 48 -13.34 -13.49 3.05
N ASP A 49 -12.48 -13.70 2.05
CA ASP A 49 -12.89 -13.90 0.64
C ASP A 49 -13.91 -15.04 0.50
N ASN A 50 -13.79 -16.13 1.28
CA ASN A 50 -14.79 -17.21 1.27
C ASN A 50 -16.14 -16.75 1.83
N SER A 51 -16.12 -15.88 2.85
CA SER A 51 -17.34 -15.28 3.42
C SER A 51 -18.00 -14.31 2.43
N ILE A 52 -17.19 -13.55 1.68
CA ILE A 52 -17.66 -12.62 0.64
C ILE A 52 -18.31 -13.36 -0.52
N ASP A 53 -17.78 -14.53 -0.90
CA ASP A 53 -18.39 -15.35 -1.95
C ASP A 53 -19.82 -15.79 -1.58
N GLU A 54 -20.09 -16.07 -0.29
CA GLU A 54 -21.45 -16.36 0.19
C GLU A 54 -22.36 -15.13 0.04
N PHE A 55 -21.89 -13.95 0.44
CA PHE A 55 -22.63 -12.70 0.27
C PHE A 55 -22.92 -12.41 -1.21
N ALA A 56 -21.96 -12.65 -2.10
CA ALA A 56 -22.14 -12.46 -3.54
C ALA A 56 -23.22 -13.39 -4.14
N MET A 57 -23.51 -14.51 -3.47
CA MET A 57 -24.64 -15.39 -3.80
C MET A 57 -25.96 -14.97 -3.13
N GLY A 58 -25.97 -13.84 -2.42
CA GLY A 58 -27.15 -13.28 -1.76
C GLY A 58 -27.42 -13.83 -0.35
N ILE A 59 -26.47 -14.55 0.25
CA ILE A 59 -26.63 -15.21 1.56
C ILE A 59 -25.55 -14.73 2.54
N GLY A 60 -25.92 -14.46 3.79
CA GLY A 60 -24.98 -13.94 4.80
C GLY A 60 -24.68 -12.46 4.59
N LYS A 61 -25.36 -11.58 5.33
CA LYS A 61 -25.23 -10.11 5.22
C LYS A 61 -24.26 -9.50 6.23
N SER A 62 -23.71 -10.32 7.10
CA SER A 62 -22.83 -9.91 8.20
C SER A 62 -21.61 -10.81 8.25
N ILE A 63 -20.44 -10.22 8.48
CA ILE A 63 -19.20 -10.95 8.80
C ILE A 63 -18.65 -10.33 10.08
N GLU A 64 -18.25 -11.15 11.03
CA GLU A 64 -17.57 -10.73 12.25
C GLU A 64 -16.11 -11.12 12.17
N VAL A 65 -15.22 -10.17 12.41
CA VAL A 65 -13.77 -10.32 12.43
C VAL A 65 -13.28 -9.85 13.80
N SER A 66 -12.58 -10.72 14.52
CA SER A 66 -12.00 -10.42 15.81
C SER A 66 -10.51 -10.73 15.78
N ILE A 67 -9.69 -9.81 16.27
CA ILE A 67 -8.25 -10.01 16.46
C ILE A 67 -7.91 -9.62 17.88
N ALA A 68 -7.48 -10.62 18.65
CA ALA A 68 -6.97 -10.46 20.01
C ALA A 68 -5.55 -11.03 20.04
N ASP A 69 -4.58 -10.18 20.40
CA ASP A 69 -3.15 -10.43 20.28
C ASP A 69 -2.75 -10.80 18.84
N ARG A 70 -2.54 -12.09 18.57
CA ARG A 70 -2.19 -12.66 17.26
C ARG A 70 -3.21 -13.67 16.75
N LYS A 71 -4.28 -13.92 17.53
CA LYS A 71 -5.33 -14.87 17.18
C LYS A 71 -6.43 -14.17 16.41
N VAL A 72 -6.71 -14.67 15.22
CA VAL A 72 -7.73 -14.13 14.30
C VAL A 72 -8.94 -15.04 14.31
N THR A 73 -10.14 -14.49 14.45
CA THR A 73 -11.42 -15.19 14.33
C THR A 73 -12.30 -14.51 13.29
N VAL A 74 -12.86 -15.28 12.37
CA VAL A 74 -13.81 -14.81 11.33
C VAL A 74 -15.07 -15.66 11.37
N ARG A 75 -16.25 -15.04 11.46
CA ARG A 75 -17.57 -15.69 11.50
C ARG A 75 -18.51 -15.08 10.45
N ASP A 76 -19.16 -15.91 9.63
CA ASP A 76 -19.83 -15.40 8.40
C ASP A 76 -21.35 -15.49 8.23
N TYR A 77 -22.20 -16.10 9.03
CA TYR A 77 -23.66 -16.20 8.76
C TYR A 77 -24.13 -16.62 7.34
N GLY A 78 -23.30 -17.32 6.56
CA GLY A 78 -23.63 -17.86 5.25
C GLY A 78 -24.42 -19.17 5.32
N ARG A 79 -24.31 -20.02 4.29
CA ARG A 79 -24.97 -21.35 4.29
C ARG A 79 -24.33 -22.37 5.23
N GLY A 80 -23.03 -22.22 5.49
CA GLY A 80 -22.22 -23.25 6.14
C GLY A 80 -21.72 -24.32 5.17
N ILE A 81 -20.47 -24.76 5.36
CA ILE A 81 -19.87 -25.88 4.62
C ILE A 81 -20.68 -27.15 4.95
N PRO A 82 -20.99 -28.01 3.96
CA PRO A 82 -21.61 -29.31 4.24
C PRO A 82 -20.82 -30.07 5.33
N LEU A 83 -21.50 -30.48 6.40
CA LEU A 83 -20.85 -30.94 7.65
C LEU A 83 -19.88 -32.12 7.40
N GLY A 84 -20.25 -33.08 6.56
CA GLY A 84 -19.39 -34.21 6.16
C GLY A 84 -18.19 -33.84 5.26
N LYS A 85 -18.02 -32.57 4.90
CA LYS A 85 -16.94 -32.07 4.02
C LYS A 85 -16.07 -31.00 4.67
N VAL A 86 -16.28 -30.67 5.95
CA VAL A 86 -15.51 -29.64 6.67
C VAL A 86 -13.99 -29.92 6.60
N ILE A 87 -13.57 -31.16 6.89
CA ILE A 87 -12.16 -31.55 6.87
C ILE A 87 -11.61 -31.60 5.44
N ASP A 88 -12.39 -32.11 4.48
CA ASP A 88 -11.99 -32.21 3.08
C ASP A 88 -11.66 -30.83 2.49
N VAL A 89 -12.50 -29.82 2.77
CA VAL A 89 -12.32 -28.45 2.28
C VAL A 89 -11.06 -27.78 2.86
N THR A 90 -10.63 -28.14 4.07
CA THR A 90 -9.46 -27.54 4.74
C THR A 90 -8.16 -28.32 4.58
N SER A 91 -8.20 -29.59 4.18
CA SER A 91 -7.03 -30.47 4.16
C SER A 91 -6.78 -31.27 2.86
N LYS A 92 -7.70 -31.26 1.89
CA LYS A 92 -7.50 -31.92 0.58
C LYS A 92 -7.35 -30.90 -0.54
N MET A 93 -6.15 -30.82 -1.14
CA MET A 93 -5.87 -29.92 -2.27
C MET A 93 -6.89 -30.10 -3.42
N ASN A 94 -7.17 -29.00 -4.15
CA ASN A 94 -8.11 -28.97 -5.27
C ASN A 94 -9.56 -29.41 -4.90
N THR A 95 -9.93 -29.30 -3.63
CA THR A 95 -11.30 -29.56 -3.16
C THR A 95 -12.00 -28.23 -2.86
N GLY A 96 -13.15 -28.02 -3.52
CA GLY A 96 -14.01 -26.85 -3.34
C GLY A 96 -15.30 -26.98 -4.18
N ALA A 97 -16.34 -26.21 -3.83
CA ALA A 97 -17.63 -26.21 -4.55
C ALA A 97 -17.70 -25.12 -5.66
N LYS A 98 -16.57 -24.49 -6.00
CA LYS A 98 -16.51 -23.24 -6.78
C LYS A 98 -16.39 -23.44 -8.31
N TYR A 99 -16.60 -24.65 -8.83
CA TYR A 99 -16.24 -24.96 -10.22
C TYR A 99 -17.33 -24.65 -11.27
N ASP A 100 -18.62 -24.62 -10.89
CA ASP A 100 -19.72 -24.63 -11.88
C ASP A 100 -20.61 -23.37 -11.96
N SER A 101 -20.52 -22.41 -11.01
CA SER A 101 -21.38 -21.22 -11.03
C SER A 101 -20.69 -20.01 -11.70
N LYS A 102 -21.46 -19.24 -12.49
CA LYS A 102 -20.97 -17.99 -13.12
C LYS A 102 -20.50 -16.96 -12.07
N ALA A 103 -21.13 -16.95 -10.89
CA ALA A 103 -20.70 -16.11 -9.77
C ALA A 103 -19.32 -16.54 -9.24
N PHE A 104 -19.03 -17.84 -9.17
CA PHE A 104 -17.72 -18.34 -8.76
C PHE A 104 -16.63 -18.13 -9.81
N LYS A 105 -16.96 -18.14 -11.11
CA LYS A 105 -16.02 -17.78 -12.19
C LYS A 105 -15.54 -16.33 -12.12
N LYS A 106 -16.31 -15.46 -11.46
CA LYS A 106 -15.99 -14.06 -11.19
C LYS A 106 -15.44 -13.83 -9.78
N SER A 107 -15.11 -14.91 -9.05
CA SER A 107 -14.38 -14.83 -7.78
C SER A 107 -12.87 -14.91 -8.02
N VAL A 108 -12.09 -14.33 -7.12
CA VAL A 108 -10.62 -14.34 -7.15
C VAL A 108 -10.03 -15.65 -6.61
N GLY A 109 -10.84 -16.47 -5.95
CA GLY A 109 -10.46 -17.70 -5.23
C GLY A 109 -10.50 -19.00 -6.05
N LEU A 110 -10.12 -18.96 -7.33
CA LEU A 110 -10.32 -20.06 -8.29
C LEU A 110 -9.48 -21.33 -8.02
N ASN A 111 -8.37 -21.22 -7.29
CA ASN A 111 -7.46 -22.36 -7.10
C ASN A 111 -7.87 -23.28 -5.94
N GLY A 112 -8.80 -22.86 -5.08
CA GLY A 112 -9.21 -23.65 -3.91
C GLY A 112 -8.11 -23.88 -2.87
N VAL A 113 -7.02 -23.12 -2.90
CA VAL A 113 -5.85 -23.30 -2.02
C VAL A 113 -5.86 -22.37 -0.81
N GLY A 114 -6.59 -21.24 -0.85
CA GLY A 114 -6.57 -20.19 0.16
C GLY A 114 -6.65 -20.67 1.61
N ILE A 115 -7.80 -21.24 1.98
CA ILE A 115 -8.04 -21.75 3.35
C ILE A 115 -7.05 -22.86 3.76
N LYS A 116 -6.51 -23.62 2.79
CA LYS A 116 -5.53 -24.68 3.04
C LYS A 116 -4.16 -24.08 3.35
N ALA A 117 -3.81 -22.96 2.69
CA ALA A 117 -2.62 -22.19 3.03
C ALA A 117 -2.72 -21.61 4.44
N VAL A 118 -3.89 -21.08 4.82
CA VAL A 118 -4.14 -20.62 6.20
C VAL A 118 -3.95 -21.76 7.20
N ASN A 119 -4.54 -22.92 6.94
CA ASN A 119 -4.38 -24.10 7.79
C ASN A 119 -2.91 -24.56 7.90
N ALA A 120 -2.18 -24.65 6.79
CA ALA A 120 -0.78 -25.09 6.79
C ALA A 120 0.20 -24.10 7.45
N LEU A 121 -0.09 -22.81 7.37
CA LEU A 121 0.76 -21.72 7.86
C LEU A 121 0.39 -21.23 9.27
N SER A 122 -0.54 -21.92 9.94
CA SER A 122 -0.95 -21.62 11.32
C SER A 122 -0.49 -22.73 12.26
N ASP A 123 -0.08 -22.37 13.47
CA ASP A 123 0.19 -23.35 14.54
C ASP A 123 -1.10 -23.82 15.23
N GLU A 124 -2.14 -22.99 15.20
CA GLU A 124 -3.51 -23.32 15.60
C GLU A 124 -4.48 -22.91 14.49
N PHE A 125 -5.31 -23.84 14.02
CA PHE A 125 -6.39 -23.57 13.07
C PHE A 125 -7.64 -24.38 13.48
N ILE A 126 -8.75 -23.70 13.74
CA ILE A 126 -10.03 -24.30 14.13
C ILE A 126 -11.07 -23.85 13.10
N ILE A 127 -11.85 -24.81 12.60
CA ILE A 127 -13.00 -24.54 11.74
C ILE A 127 -14.25 -25.15 12.34
N GLU A 128 -15.32 -24.37 12.39
CA GLU A 128 -16.65 -24.76 12.85
C GLU A 128 -17.63 -24.43 11.71
N SER A 129 -18.39 -25.43 11.27
CA SER A 129 -19.47 -25.22 10.29
C SER A 129 -20.81 -25.47 10.97
N PHE A 130 -21.66 -24.44 10.97
CA PHE A 130 -23.02 -24.47 11.49
C PHE A 130 -23.98 -24.59 10.32
N ARG A 131 -24.83 -25.61 10.32
CA ARG A 131 -25.77 -25.85 9.24
C ARG A 131 -26.96 -26.68 9.71
N ASP A 132 -28.15 -26.17 9.44
CA ASP A 132 -29.42 -26.87 9.62
C ASP A 132 -29.64 -27.34 11.08
N GLY A 133 -29.19 -26.52 12.05
CA GLY A 133 -29.30 -26.80 13.50
C GLY A 133 -28.22 -27.73 14.05
N GLU A 134 -27.19 -28.02 13.26
CA GLU A 134 -26.06 -28.88 13.64
C GLU A 134 -24.72 -28.17 13.45
N VAL A 135 -23.68 -28.64 14.14
CA VAL A 135 -22.31 -28.15 14.03
C VAL A 135 -21.32 -29.30 13.82
N LYS A 136 -20.30 -29.05 12.98
CA LYS A 136 -19.11 -29.89 12.87
C LYS A 136 -17.88 -29.03 13.13
N LYS A 137 -17.00 -29.49 14.03
CA LYS A 137 -15.77 -28.80 14.43
C LYS A 137 -14.53 -29.66 14.18
N ALA A 138 -13.49 -29.03 13.65
CA ALA A 138 -12.19 -29.65 13.44
C ALA A 138 -11.06 -28.69 13.77
N GLN A 139 -10.02 -29.21 14.42
CA GLN A 139 -8.82 -28.48 14.84
C GLN A 139 -7.57 -29.08 14.19
N PHE A 140 -6.71 -28.19 13.71
CA PHE A 140 -5.49 -28.51 13.01
C PHE A 140 -4.30 -27.74 13.61
N CYS A 141 -3.11 -28.31 13.45
CA CYS A 141 -1.83 -27.67 13.73
C CYS A 141 -0.94 -27.88 12.51
N ARG A 142 -0.46 -26.79 11.87
CA ARG A 142 0.43 -26.84 10.70
C ARG A 142 -0.13 -27.71 9.56
N GLY A 143 -1.45 -27.68 9.34
CA GLY A 143 -2.15 -28.47 8.33
C GLY A 143 -2.45 -29.92 8.71
N ALA A 144 -2.00 -30.42 9.87
CA ALA A 144 -2.31 -31.75 10.36
C ALA A 144 -3.55 -31.72 11.27
N LEU A 145 -4.50 -32.63 11.08
CA LEU A 145 -5.68 -32.77 11.93
C LEU A 145 -5.25 -33.26 13.32
N ILE A 146 -5.61 -32.53 14.36
CA ILE A 146 -5.28 -32.83 15.76
C ILE A 146 -6.52 -33.34 16.49
N HIS A 147 -7.67 -32.71 16.24
CA HIS A 147 -8.93 -33.07 16.88
C HIS A 147 -10.10 -32.86 15.93
N GLU A 148 -11.08 -33.75 16.01
CA GLU A 148 -12.35 -33.70 15.28
C GLU A 148 -13.45 -34.04 16.28
N GLU A 149 -14.50 -33.23 16.29
CA GLU A 149 -15.71 -33.50 17.06
C GLU A 149 -16.76 -34.10 16.14
N ASP A 150 -17.55 -35.07 16.60
CA ASP A 150 -18.70 -35.58 15.85
C ASP A 150 -19.75 -34.48 15.59
N ILE A 151 -20.66 -34.73 14.66
CA ILE A 151 -21.75 -33.78 14.40
C ILE A 151 -22.62 -33.67 15.66
N GLN A 152 -22.84 -32.45 16.12
CA GLN A 152 -23.60 -32.15 17.34
C GLN A 152 -24.73 -31.17 17.02
N ALA A 153 -25.79 -31.19 17.81
CA ALA A 153 -26.84 -30.17 17.73
C ALA A 153 -26.29 -28.79 18.13
N SER A 154 -26.77 -27.74 17.48
CA SER A 154 -26.37 -26.36 17.74
C SER A 154 -27.54 -25.40 17.57
N GLU A 155 -27.62 -24.40 18.45
CA GLU A 155 -28.59 -23.30 18.36
C GLU A 155 -28.03 -22.09 17.59
N GLU A 156 -26.76 -22.16 17.18
CA GLU A 156 -26.11 -21.12 16.39
C GLU A 156 -26.70 -21.03 14.99
N LYS A 157 -26.74 -19.81 14.44
CA LYS A 157 -27.18 -19.60 13.07
C LYS A 157 -26.23 -20.27 12.07
N ASN A 158 -26.75 -20.66 10.90
CA ASN A 158 -25.94 -21.23 9.83
C ASN A 158 -24.73 -20.36 9.45
N GLY A 159 -23.68 -20.98 8.92
CA GLY A 159 -22.46 -20.33 8.43
C GLY A 159 -21.20 -21.01 8.94
N VAL A 160 -20.06 -20.35 8.77
CA VAL A 160 -18.75 -20.86 9.15
C VAL A 160 -18.10 -19.91 10.16
N LYS A 161 -17.36 -20.49 11.10
CA LYS A 161 -16.44 -19.79 11.99
C LYS A 161 -15.04 -20.40 11.83
N ILE A 162 -14.05 -19.55 11.61
CA ILE A 162 -12.65 -19.94 11.49
C ILE A 162 -11.86 -19.15 12.50
N THR A 163 -11.06 -19.84 13.29
CA THR A 163 -10.12 -19.26 14.25
C THR A 163 -8.72 -19.74 13.92
N PHE A 164 -7.75 -18.86 13.77
CA PHE A 164 -6.37 -19.25 13.49
C PHE A 164 -5.33 -18.34 14.15
N HIS A 165 -4.15 -18.90 14.36
CA HIS A 165 -2.96 -18.22 14.85
C HIS A 165 -1.78 -18.48 13.88
N PRO A 166 -1.30 -17.47 13.14
CA PRO A 166 -0.16 -17.64 12.24
C PRO A 166 1.09 -18.14 12.98
N ASP A 167 1.76 -19.13 12.40
CA ASP A 167 2.88 -19.85 13.02
C ASP A 167 4.10 -18.95 13.25
N GLU A 168 4.49 -18.77 14.51
CA GLU A 168 5.60 -17.89 14.90
C GLU A 168 6.97 -18.37 14.40
N GLU A 169 7.14 -19.67 14.08
CA GLU A 169 8.38 -20.16 13.47
C GLU A 169 8.55 -19.67 12.02
N LEU A 170 7.44 -19.40 11.33
CA LEU A 170 7.45 -18.90 9.95
C LEU A 170 7.37 -17.37 9.90
N PHE A 171 6.57 -16.78 10.80
CA PHE A 171 6.39 -15.34 10.91
C PHE A 171 7.11 -14.84 12.17
N SER A 172 8.37 -14.45 12.03
CA SER A 172 9.17 -13.98 13.16
C SER A 172 8.74 -12.58 13.63
N ASN A 173 8.40 -12.42 14.92
CA ASN A 173 8.12 -11.14 15.58
C ASN A 173 7.02 -10.28 14.91
N TYR A 174 6.05 -10.90 14.25
CA TYR A 174 5.02 -10.13 13.56
C TYR A 174 4.02 -9.45 14.52
N ARG A 175 3.38 -8.40 14.00
CA ARG A 175 2.22 -7.74 14.62
C ARG A 175 1.21 -7.34 13.56
N PHE A 176 -0.07 -7.40 13.91
CA PHE A 176 -1.12 -6.84 13.07
C PHE A 176 -1.24 -5.34 13.32
N ILE A 177 -1.21 -4.55 12.24
CA ILE A 177 -1.49 -3.12 12.26
C ILE A 177 -2.98 -2.96 11.90
N SER A 178 -3.77 -2.48 12.86
CA SER A 178 -5.22 -2.36 12.74
C SER A 178 -5.63 -1.51 11.53
N GLU A 179 -4.90 -0.44 11.24
CA GLU A 179 -5.18 0.48 10.14
C GLU A 179 -5.15 -0.20 8.76
N TYR A 180 -4.24 -1.17 8.57
CA TYR A 180 -4.18 -1.95 7.33
C TYR A 180 -5.38 -2.88 7.19
N ILE A 181 -5.81 -3.48 8.29
CA ILE A 181 -6.97 -4.38 8.35
C ILE A 181 -8.25 -3.59 8.11
N GLU A 182 -8.45 -2.49 8.81
CA GLU A 182 -9.60 -1.60 8.63
C GLU A 182 -9.70 -1.10 7.18
N THR A 183 -8.59 -0.72 6.57
CA THR A 183 -8.55 -0.32 5.15
C THR A 183 -8.96 -1.46 4.23
N MET A 184 -8.47 -2.68 4.48
CA MET A 184 -8.88 -3.87 3.75
C MET A 184 -10.39 -4.15 3.90
N LEU A 185 -10.92 -4.09 5.12
CA LEU A 185 -12.35 -4.32 5.41
C LEU A 185 -13.25 -3.24 4.79
N LYS A 186 -12.81 -1.97 4.81
CA LYS A 186 -13.48 -0.86 4.12
C LYS A 186 -13.60 -1.14 2.62
N ASN A 187 -12.52 -1.59 1.98
CA ASN A 187 -12.56 -1.98 0.56
C ASN A 187 -13.58 -3.08 0.30
N TYR A 188 -13.68 -4.11 1.16
CA TYR A 188 -14.70 -5.14 1.01
C TYR A 188 -16.12 -4.58 1.04
N VAL A 189 -16.44 -3.69 1.98
CA VAL A 189 -17.80 -3.14 2.07
C VAL A 189 -18.12 -2.19 0.92
N TYR A 190 -17.17 -1.38 0.44
CA TYR A 190 -17.38 -0.55 -0.76
C TYR A 190 -17.64 -1.38 -2.01
N LEU A 191 -16.98 -2.53 -2.14
CA LEU A 191 -17.12 -3.40 -3.31
C LEU A 191 -18.37 -4.30 -3.22
N ASN A 192 -18.92 -4.45 -2.02
CA ASN A 192 -20.06 -5.30 -1.71
C ASN A 192 -21.13 -4.49 -0.96
N ALA A 193 -21.69 -3.49 -1.63
CA ALA A 193 -22.69 -2.60 -1.05
C ALA A 193 -23.83 -3.38 -0.36
N GLY A 194 -24.11 -3.04 0.90
CA GLY A 194 -25.08 -3.73 1.76
C GLY A 194 -24.50 -4.80 2.69
N LEU A 195 -23.24 -5.22 2.50
CA LEU A 195 -22.53 -6.09 3.45
C LEU A 195 -22.14 -5.29 4.70
N SER A 196 -22.40 -5.85 5.88
CA SER A 196 -21.87 -5.33 7.15
C SER A 196 -20.70 -6.19 7.62
N ILE A 197 -19.55 -5.57 7.88
CA ILE A 197 -18.42 -6.24 8.54
C ILE A 197 -18.23 -5.63 9.93
N TYR A 198 -18.12 -6.45 10.95
CA TYR A 198 -17.82 -6.04 12.32
C TYR A 198 -16.39 -6.40 12.64
N PHE A 199 -15.54 -5.42 12.94
CA PHE A 199 -14.16 -5.65 13.35
C PHE A 199 -13.95 -5.20 14.78
N ASN A 200 -13.65 -6.15 15.68
CA ASN A 200 -13.49 -5.88 17.12
C ASN A 200 -14.66 -5.04 17.71
N GLY A 201 -15.89 -5.31 17.26
CA GLY A 201 -17.11 -4.60 17.66
C GLY A 201 -17.44 -3.34 16.85
N GLN A 202 -16.50 -2.79 16.08
CA GLN A 202 -16.75 -1.65 15.20
C GLN A 202 -17.39 -2.10 13.89
N ARG A 203 -18.48 -1.43 13.49
CA ARG A 203 -19.23 -1.77 12.28
C ARG A 203 -18.75 -0.97 11.06
N PHE A 204 -18.49 -1.66 9.97
CA PHE A 204 -18.19 -1.15 8.64
C PHE A 204 -19.33 -1.51 7.69
N LEU A 205 -19.82 -0.53 6.93
CA LEU A 205 -20.92 -0.70 5.98
C LEU A 205 -20.83 0.40 4.91
N SER A 206 -21.01 0.02 3.65
CA SER A 206 -21.27 0.96 2.57
C SER A 206 -22.63 0.69 1.94
N LYS A 207 -23.38 1.77 1.67
CA LYS A 207 -24.69 1.71 1.02
C LYS A 207 -24.58 2.01 -0.48
N ASN A 208 -23.66 2.89 -0.86
CA ASN A 208 -23.53 3.40 -2.22
C ASN A 208 -22.25 2.93 -2.93
N GLY A 209 -21.51 1.99 -2.35
CA GLY A 209 -20.36 1.35 -2.97
C GLY A 209 -19.19 2.32 -3.21
N LEU A 210 -18.75 2.44 -4.46
CA LEU A 210 -17.61 3.29 -4.82
C LEU A 210 -17.87 4.79 -4.59
N LEU A 211 -19.13 5.21 -4.54
CA LEU A 211 -19.49 6.57 -4.15
C LEU A 211 -19.08 6.85 -2.70
N ASP A 212 -19.38 5.93 -1.77
CA ASP A 212 -18.97 6.06 -0.37
C ASP A 212 -17.44 5.98 -0.26
N LEU A 213 -16.80 5.12 -1.07
CA LEU A 213 -15.34 5.05 -1.14
C LEU A 213 -14.75 6.42 -1.42
N LEU A 214 -15.18 7.11 -2.49
CA LEU A 214 -14.64 8.43 -2.79
C LEU A 214 -14.99 9.46 -1.70
N ASN A 215 -16.24 9.51 -1.23
CA ASN A 215 -16.63 10.45 -0.16
C ASN A 215 -15.78 10.30 1.11
N GLU A 216 -15.42 9.07 1.50
CA GLU A 216 -14.62 8.81 2.71
C GLU A 216 -13.11 8.90 2.50
N ASN A 217 -12.61 8.82 1.26
CA ASN A 217 -11.18 8.86 0.97
C ASN A 217 -10.68 10.21 0.47
N MET A 218 -11.59 11.10 0.06
CA MET A 218 -11.21 12.43 -0.43
C MET A 218 -10.78 13.34 0.73
N ASN A 219 -9.60 13.94 0.59
CA ASN A 219 -9.04 14.87 1.58
C ASN A 219 -9.59 16.30 1.49
N SER A 220 -10.32 16.60 0.42
CA SER A 220 -10.87 17.93 0.10
C SER A 220 -12.22 17.80 -0.56
N GLU A 221 -13.05 18.84 -0.45
CA GLU A 221 -14.32 18.89 -1.17
C GLU A 221 -14.09 18.71 -2.69
N PRO A 222 -14.93 17.88 -3.34
CA PRO A 222 -14.85 17.69 -4.77
C PRO A 222 -15.24 19.00 -5.48
N LEU A 223 -14.66 19.25 -6.66
CA LEU A 223 -15.01 20.44 -7.45
C LEU A 223 -16.47 20.42 -7.92
N TYR A 224 -17.02 19.23 -8.10
CA TYR A 224 -18.39 18.98 -8.49
C TYR A 224 -18.86 17.63 -7.94
N ASN A 225 -20.17 17.41 -7.88
CA ASN A 225 -20.76 16.17 -7.34
C ASN A 225 -20.16 14.92 -8.01
N ILE A 226 -19.86 13.90 -7.20
CA ILE A 226 -19.26 12.66 -7.73
C ILE A 226 -20.18 12.04 -8.79
N VAL A 227 -19.61 11.81 -9.96
CA VAL A 227 -20.28 11.08 -11.04
C VAL A 227 -20.20 9.60 -10.70
N HIS A 228 -21.33 9.00 -10.37
CA HIS A 228 -21.44 7.58 -10.03
C HIS A 228 -22.24 6.84 -11.11
N MET A 229 -21.61 5.83 -11.71
CA MET A 229 -22.14 5.04 -12.81
C MET A 229 -22.01 3.55 -12.47
N LYS A 230 -23.10 2.80 -12.59
CA LYS A 230 -23.15 1.39 -12.25
C LYS A 230 -23.77 0.55 -13.37
N GLY A 231 -23.09 -0.54 -13.73
CA GLY A 231 -23.55 -1.60 -14.60
C GLY A 231 -23.51 -2.96 -13.89
N GLU A 232 -23.78 -4.04 -14.62
CA GLU A 232 -23.81 -5.41 -14.05
C GLU A 232 -22.44 -5.85 -13.52
N ASP A 233 -21.39 -5.62 -14.32
CA ASP A 233 -20.01 -6.07 -14.06
C ASP A 233 -19.01 -4.91 -13.96
N ILE A 234 -19.50 -3.67 -13.80
CA ILE A 234 -18.67 -2.49 -13.69
C ILE A 234 -19.32 -1.45 -12.78
N GLU A 235 -18.52 -0.83 -11.92
CA GLU A 235 -18.91 0.33 -11.15
C GLU A 235 -17.79 1.37 -11.26
N VAL A 236 -18.16 2.62 -11.51
CA VAL A 236 -17.25 3.75 -11.63
C VAL A 236 -17.78 4.90 -10.80
N ALA A 237 -16.92 5.49 -9.97
CA ALA A 237 -17.16 6.78 -9.35
C ALA A 237 -16.01 7.72 -9.73
N LEU A 238 -16.28 8.97 -10.11
CA LEU A 238 -15.23 9.93 -10.43
C LEU A 238 -15.61 11.37 -10.09
N THR A 239 -14.60 12.17 -9.79
CA THR A 239 -14.68 13.62 -9.66
C THR A 239 -13.30 14.24 -9.91
N HIS A 240 -13.22 15.57 -9.85
CA HIS A 240 -11.94 16.28 -9.81
C HIS A 240 -11.81 17.01 -8.48
N GLY A 241 -10.60 16.97 -7.91
CA GLY A 241 -10.24 17.76 -6.75
C GLY A 241 -9.34 18.94 -7.12
N ARG A 242 -8.71 19.51 -6.08
CA ARG A 242 -7.74 20.61 -6.21
C ARG A 242 -6.30 20.15 -6.04
N GLN A 243 -6.06 18.88 -5.72
CA GLN A 243 -4.73 18.32 -5.58
C GLN A 243 -4.00 18.19 -6.91
N TYR A 244 -2.68 18.12 -6.85
CA TYR A 244 -1.87 17.68 -7.99
C TYR A 244 -1.88 16.15 -8.12
N GLY A 245 -1.73 15.67 -9.36
CA GLY A 245 -1.65 14.24 -9.67
C GLY A 245 -2.98 13.63 -10.11
N GLU A 246 -2.95 12.31 -10.31
CA GLU A 246 -4.13 11.48 -10.62
C GLU A 246 -4.30 10.46 -9.47
N GLU A 247 -5.49 10.34 -8.92
CA GLU A 247 -5.79 9.40 -7.83
C GLU A 247 -6.79 8.35 -8.32
N TYR A 248 -6.36 7.09 -8.34
CA TYR A 248 -7.20 5.97 -8.78
C TYR A 248 -7.28 4.87 -7.72
N TYR A 249 -8.50 4.48 -7.39
CA TYR A 249 -8.82 3.25 -6.69
C TYR A 249 -9.28 2.22 -7.70
N SER A 250 -8.57 1.10 -7.80
CA SER A 250 -8.72 0.21 -8.93
C SER A 250 -8.93 -1.23 -8.46
N PHE A 251 -10.03 -1.85 -8.86
CA PHE A 251 -10.44 -3.16 -8.34
C PHE A 251 -10.87 -4.12 -9.45
N VAL A 252 -10.53 -5.39 -9.26
CA VAL A 252 -10.99 -6.49 -10.11
C VAL A 252 -11.49 -7.62 -9.24
N ASN A 253 -12.76 -8.01 -9.36
CA ASN A 253 -13.38 -9.08 -8.57
C ASN A 253 -13.16 -8.92 -7.04
N GLY A 254 -13.17 -7.70 -6.51
CA GLY A 254 -12.92 -7.45 -5.08
C GLY A 254 -11.44 -7.30 -4.70
N GLN A 255 -10.51 -7.63 -5.60
CA GLN A 255 -9.08 -7.43 -5.37
C GLN A 255 -8.65 -5.99 -5.70
N HIS A 256 -7.95 -5.34 -4.78
CA HIS A 256 -7.32 -4.04 -5.03
C HIS A 256 -6.07 -4.21 -5.91
N THR A 257 -6.11 -3.66 -7.13
CA THR A 257 -4.99 -3.66 -8.09
C THR A 257 -4.20 -2.37 -7.97
N THR A 258 -3.26 -2.32 -7.02
CA THR A 258 -2.45 -1.13 -6.71
C THR A 258 -1.59 -0.65 -7.89
N GLN A 259 -1.22 -1.53 -8.81
CA GLN A 259 -0.47 -1.20 -10.02
C GLN A 259 -1.40 -1.07 -11.26
N GLY A 260 -2.71 -1.08 -11.06
CA GLY A 260 -3.70 -0.98 -12.13
C GLY A 260 -3.73 -2.23 -13.01
N GLY A 261 -3.58 -2.05 -14.32
CA GLY A 261 -3.68 -3.11 -15.31
C GLY A 261 -4.48 -2.69 -16.53
N THR A 262 -4.89 -3.68 -17.32
CA THR A 262 -5.62 -3.46 -18.58
C THR A 262 -6.92 -2.67 -18.38
N HIS A 263 -7.64 -2.89 -17.28
CA HIS A 263 -8.89 -2.20 -16.96
C HIS A 263 -8.68 -0.72 -16.62
N LEU A 264 -7.68 -0.38 -15.79
CA LEU A 264 -7.40 1.00 -15.44
C LEU A 264 -6.90 1.80 -16.65
N ALA A 265 -6.04 1.18 -17.48
CA ALA A 265 -5.58 1.81 -18.72
C ALA A 265 -6.76 2.10 -19.67
N ALA A 266 -7.66 1.14 -19.85
CA ALA A 266 -8.87 1.30 -20.65
C ALA A 266 -9.80 2.39 -20.09
N PHE A 267 -9.96 2.47 -18.77
CA PHE A 267 -10.74 3.52 -18.13
C PHE A 267 -10.18 4.92 -18.40
N ARG A 268 -8.86 5.10 -18.24
CA ARG A 268 -8.17 6.38 -18.52
C ARG A 268 -8.35 6.80 -19.98
N GLU A 269 -8.32 5.84 -20.89
CA GLU A 269 -8.57 6.09 -22.31
C GLU A 269 -10.04 6.46 -22.58
N ALA A 270 -10.97 5.71 -21.99
CA ALA A 270 -12.41 5.90 -22.19
C ALA A 270 -12.90 7.23 -21.65
N LEU A 271 -12.40 7.66 -20.50
CA LEU A 271 -12.66 8.98 -19.95
C LEU A 271 -12.22 10.09 -20.92
N VAL A 272 -11.00 10.00 -21.44
CA VAL A 272 -10.47 11.00 -22.37
C VAL A 272 -11.33 11.08 -23.62
N LYS A 273 -11.71 9.92 -24.19
CA LYS A 273 -12.58 9.86 -25.37
C LYS A 273 -13.94 10.50 -25.08
N ALA A 274 -14.60 10.11 -23.98
CA ALA A 274 -15.92 10.61 -23.60
C ALA A 274 -15.95 12.14 -23.49
N ILE A 275 -14.93 12.72 -22.84
CA ILE A 275 -14.82 14.16 -22.65
C ILE A 275 -14.53 14.90 -23.97
N ARG A 276 -13.64 14.37 -24.81
CA ARG A 276 -13.35 14.97 -26.13
C ARG A 276 -14.58 14.97 -27.03
N ASP A 277 -15.33 13.86 -27.03
CA ASP A 277 -16.55 13.72 -27.82
C ASP A 277 -17.66 14.67 -27.33
N PHE A 278 -17.87 14.75 -26.02
CA PHE A 278 -18.89 15.61 -25.40
C PHE A 278 -18.66 17.10 -25.71
N TYR A 279 -17.43 17.60 -25.51
CA TYR A 279 -17.09 19.01 -25.78
C TYR A 279 -16.70 19.30 -27.23
N LYS A 280 -16.56 18.26 -28.07
CA LYS A 280 -16.10 18.35 -29.46
C LYS A 280 -14.77 19.11 -29.60
N LYS A 281 -13.86 18.91 -28.63
CA LYS A 281 -12.53 19.54 -28.60
C LYS A 281 -11.47 18.49 -28.26
N ASP A 282 -10.38 18.50 -29.01
CA ASP A 282 -9.24 17.62 -28.79
C ASP A 282 -8.31 18.18 -27.69
N PHE A 283 -8.73 18.03 -26.44
CA PHE A 283 -7.90 18.37 -25.27
C PHE A 283 -6.72 17.41 -25.14
N ASP A 284 -5.61 17.88 -24.58
CA ASP A 284 -4.51 16.98 -24.21
C ASP A 284 -4.99 15.99 -23.14
N THR A 285 -4.55 14.73 -23.23
CA THR A 285 -4.98 13.68 -22.29
C THR A 285 -4.64 14.03 -20.84
N SER A 286 -3.54 14.76 -20.61
CA SER A 286 -3.12 15.19 -19.27
C SER A 286 -4.02 16.28 -18.71
N ASP A 287 -4.57 17.17 -19.54
CA ASP A 287 -5.45 18.26 -19.10
C ASP A 287 -6.76 17.71 -18.51
N ILE A 288 -7.26 16.62 -19.11
CA ILE A 288 -8.48 15.93 -18.67
C ILE A 288 -8.24 15.16 -17.37
N ARG A 289 -7.08 14.50 -17.20
CA ARG A 289 -6.82 13.64 -16.04
C ARG A 289 -6.23 14.39 -14.85
N THR A 290 -5.75 15.62 -15.03
CA THR A 290 -5.12 16.38 -13.94
C THR A 290 -6.10 16.63 -12.80
N SER A 291 -5.72 16.23 -11.58
CA SER A 291 -6.53 16.33 -10.35
C SER A 291 -7.73 15.40 -10.32
N ILE A 292 -7.76 14.36 -11.15
CA ILE A 292 -8.84 13.37 -11.10
C ILE A 292 -8.75 12.52 -9.83
N ILE A 293 -9.90 12.22 -9.26
CA ILE A 293 -10.10 11.23 -8.21
C ILE A 293 -11.15 10.26 -8.72
N ALA A 294 -10.76 9.01 -8.96
CA ALA A 294 -11.67 8.03 -9.53
C ALA A 294 -11.51 6.66 -8.88
N ALA A 295 -12.63 5.94 -8.80
CA ALA A 295 -12.67 4.55 -8.40
C ALA A 295 -13.31 3.74 -9.53
N ILE A 296 -12.70 2.61 -9.88
CA ILE A 296 -13.22 1.66 -10.85
C ILE A 296 -13.16 0.25 -10.28
N SER A 297 -14.28 -0.47 -10.36
CA SER A 297 -14.37 -1.89 -10.04
C SER A 297 -14.95 -2.63 -11.24
N VAL A 298 -14.28 -3.69 -11.68
CA VAL A 298 -14.72 -4.53 -12.80
C VAL A 298 -14.81 -5.98 -12.35
N LYS A 299 -15.82 -6.70 -12.84
CA LYS A 299 -15.94 -8.14 -12.69
C LYS A 299 -15.50 -8.86 -13.97
N VAL A 300 -14.52 -9.74 -13.85
CA VAL A 300 -13.89 -10.47 -14.96
C VAL A 300 -14.03 -11.97 -14.68
N GLU A 301 -14.46 -12.75 -15.68
CA GLU A 301 -14.46 -14.20 -15.61
C GLU A 301 -13.04 -14.73 -15.78
N GLU A 302 -12.60 -15.60 -14.86
CA GLU A 302 -11.27 -16.24 -14.90
C GLU A 302 -10.12 -15.21 -15.03
N PRO A 303 -10.00 -14.23 -14.10
CA PRO A 303 -9.02 -13.15 -14.22
C PRO A 303 -7.58 -13.68 -14.15
N VAL A 304 -6.72 -13.14 -15.02
CA VAL A 304 -5.28 -13.41 -15.07
C VAL A 304 -4.54 -12.18 -14.59
N PHE A 305 -3.76 -12.33 -13.53
CA PHE A 305 -2.90 -11.27 -12.98
C PHE A 305 -1.44 -11.50 -13.38
N GLU A 306 -0.65 -10.42 -13.50
CA GLU A 306 0.78 -10.53 -13.82
C GLU A 306 1.61 -11.14 -12.68
N SER A 307 1.09 -11.11 -11.46
CA SER A 307 1.74 -11.63 -10.24
C SER A 307 0.75 -12.33 -9.30
N GLN A 308 1.27 -13.19 -8.44
CA GLN A 308 0.49 -13.87 -7.38
C GLN A 308 -0.08 -12.90 -6.34
N THR A 309 0.57 -11.75 -6.11
CA THR A 309 0.05 -10.69 -5.24
C THR A 309 -1.14 -9.95 -5.86
N LYS A 310 -1.52 -10.28 -7.11
CA LYS A 310 -2.70 -9.78 -7.83
C LYS A 310 -2.79 -8.25 -7.86
N THR A 311 -1.62 -7.59 -7.92
CA THR A 311 -1.53 -6.12 -7.91
C THR A 311 -1.81 -5.51 -9.28
N LYS A 312 -1.72 -6.29 -10.37
CA LYS A 312 -1.90 -5.83 -11.74
C LYS A 312 -2.68 -6.82 -12.60
N LEU A 313 -3.77 -6.36 -13.24
CA LEU A 313 -4.55 -7.18 -14.17
C LEU A 313 -3.84 -7.32 -15.52
N GLY A 314 -3.72 -8.57 -15.99
CA GLY A 314 -3.19 -8.93 -17.31
C GLY A 314 -4.23 -9.45 -18.30
N SER A 315 -5.47 -9.74 -17.85
CA SER A 315 -6.56 -10.18 -18.73
C SER A 315 -6.84 -9.18 -19.85
N LYS A 316 -6.98 -9.69 -21.08
CA LYS A 316 -7.35 -8.89 -22.25
C LYS A 316 -8.85 -8.86 -22.50
N ASP A 317 -9.56 -9.87 -22.05
CA ASP A 317 -11.00 -10.08 -22.26
C ASP A 317 -11.75 -10.20 -20.92
N ILE A 318 -13.03 -9.80 -20.91
CA ILE A 318 -13.89 -9.89 -19.70
C ILE A 318 -14.25 -11.34 -19.37
N GLY A 319 -14.15 -12.24 -20.34
CA GLY A 319 -14.32 -13.68 -20.16
C GLY A 319 -14.06 -14.43 -21.47
N PRO A 320 -14.10 -15.77 -21.47
CA PRO A 320 -13.74 -16.60 -22.63
C PRO A 320 -14.54 -16.33 -23.90
N LYS A 321 -15.77 -15.80 -23.77
CA LYS A 321 -16.66 -15.40 -24.88
C LYS A 321 -17.08 -13.92 -24.78
N GLY A 322 -16.44 -13.16 -23.90
CA GLY A 322 -16.76 -11.75 -23.65
C GLY A 322 -16.03 -10.82 -24.62
N PRO A 323 -16.42 -9.54 -24.68
CA PRO A 323 -15.63 -8.52 -25.34
C PRO A 323 -14.28 -8.33 -24.65
N SER A 324 -13.36 -7.64 -25.34
CA SER A 324 -12.12 -7.18 -24.71
C SER A 324 -12.44 -6.28 -23.51
N VAL A 325 -11.62 -6.35 -22.47
CA VAL A 325 -11.71 -5.46 -21.28
C VAL A 325 -11.75 -4.00 -21.72
N ARG A 326 -10.95 -3.66 -22.74
CA ARG A 326 -10.91 -2.32 -23.30
C ARG A 326 -12.24 -1.89 -23.90
N ASN A 327 -12.84 -2.70 -24.78
CA ASN A 327 -14.09 -2.34 -25.44
C ASN A 327 -15.25 -2.28 -24.44
N PHE A 328 -15.33 -3.24 -23.51
CA PHE A 328 -16.34 -3.25 -22.46
C PHE A 328 -16.34 -1.95 -21.63
N ILE A 329 -15.17 -1.53 -21.16
CA ILE A 329 -15.03 -0.30 -20.37
C ILE A 329 -15.25 0.94 -21.24
N MET A 330 -14.74 0.94 -22.48
CA MET A 330 -14.92 2.04 -23.43
C MET A 330 -16.40 2.32 -23.69
N ASP A 331 -17.16 1.29 -24.05
CA ASP A 331 -18.58 1.41 -24.38
C ASP A 331 -19.39 1.86 -23.17
N PHE A 332 -19.11 1.30 -21.99
CA PHE A 332 -19.80 1.68 -20.75
C PHE A 332 -19.50 3.13 -20.35
N VAL A 333 -18.23 3.52 -20.26
CA VAL A 333 -17.84 4.83 -19.74
C VAL A 333 -18.25 5.93 -20.71
N THR A 334 -18.01 5.77 -22.01
CA THR A 334 -18.36 6.81 -22.99
C THR A 334 -19.86 7.07 -23.03
N SER A 335 -20.67 6.02 -23.08
CA SER A 335 -22.14 6.15 -23.13
C SER A 335 -22.71 6.72 -21.84
N ASN A 336 -22.27 6.22 -20.68
CA ASN A 336 -22.86 6.64 -19.40
C ASN A 336 -22.38 8.02 -18.96
N LEU A 337 -21.11 8.37 -19.22
CA LEU A 337 -20.58 9.68 -18.86
C LEU A 337 -21.17 10.78 -19.76
N ASP A 338 -21.30 10.52 -21.06
CA ASP A 338 -21.96 11.46 -21.98
C ASP A 338 -23.42 11.74 -21.55
N ASN A 339 -24.18 10.69 -21.27
CA ASN A 339 -25.55 10.81 -20.75
C ASN A 339 -25.61 11.56 -19.41
N TYR A 340 -24.66 11.32 -18.51
CA TYR A 340 -24.61 12.00 -17.22
C TYR A 340 -24.35 13.49 -17.39
N LEU A 341 -23.39 13.89 -18.23
CA LEU A 341 -23.04 15.28 -18.45
C LEU A 341 -24.17 16.06 -19.16
N HIS A 342 -24.91 15.42 -20.07
CA HIS A 342 -26.12 16.02 -20.66
C HIS A 342 -27.23 16.25 -19.63
N LYS A 343 -27.36 15.36 -18.63
CA LYS A 343 -28.36 15.49 -17.55
C LYS A 343 -27.94 16.48 -16.46
N ASN A 344 -26.65 16.73 -16.29
CA ASN A 344 -26.08 17.57 -15.23
C ASN A 344 -25.18 18.67 -15.85
N PRO A 345 -25.79 19.71 -16.46
CA PRO A 345 -25.04 20.76 -17.17
C PRO A 345 -24.13 21.60 -16.25
N ASP A 346 -24.49 21.72 -14.97
CA ASP A 346 -23.68 22.36 -13.92
C ASP A 346 -22.35 21.61 -13.70
N VAL A 347 -22.41 20.29 -13.61
CA VAL A 347 -21.21 19.44 -13.49
C VAL A 347 -20.36 19.56 -14.75
N ALA A 348 -20.99 19.55 -15.94
CA ALA A 348 -20.29 19.73 -17.21
C ALA A 348 -19.55 21.08 -17.28
N GLU A 349 -20.19 22.18 -16.90
CA GLU A 349 -19.56 23.50 -16.92
C GLU A 349 -18.33 23.58 -16.00
N ILE A 350 -18.45 23.08 -14.76
CA ILE A 350 -17.34 23.06 -13.80
C ILE A 350 -16.19 22.18 -14.30
N LEU A 351 -16.51 20.99 -14.81
CA LEU A 351 -15.52 20.08 -15.39
C LEU A 351 -14.78 20.73 -16.57
N HIS A 352 -15.51 21.36 -17.49
CA HIS A 352 -14.91 22.05 -18.63
C HIS A 352 -13.96 23.17 -18.18
N LYS A 353 -14.38 23.99 -17.21
CA LYS A 353 -13.55 25.06 -16.64
C LYS A 353 -12.26 24.50 -16.05
N LYS A 354 -12.35 23.41 -15.28
CA LYS A 354 -11.17 22.73 -14.70
C LYS A 354 -10.21 22.24 -15.79
N ILE A 355 -10.70 21.65 -16.88
CA ILE A 355 -9.86 21.20 -17.99
C ILE A 355 -9.13 22.38 -18.65
N LEU A 356 -9.83 23.51 -18.85
CA LEU A 356 -9.23 24.72 -19.42
C LEU A 356 -8.16 25.34 -18.50
N GLU A 357 -8.37 25.29 -17.18
CA GLU A 357 -7.38 25.71 -16.18
C GLU A 357 -6.12 24.82 -16.26
N SER A 358 -6.29 23.49 -16.29
CA SER A 358 -5.19 22.54 -16.46
C SER A 358 -4.42 22.78 -17.78
N GLU A 359 -5.14 23.03 -18.88
CA GLU A 359 -4.54 23.36 -20.19
C GLU A 359 -3.66 24.62 -20.11
N LYS A 360 -4.15 25.67 -19.42
CA LYS A 360 -3.41 26.92 -19.23
C LYS A 360 -2.15 26.71 -18.39
N GLU A 361 -2.25 25.95 -17.29
CA GLU A 361 -1.11 25.63 -16.43
C GLU A 361 -0.04 24.83 -17.18
N ARG A 362 -0.44 23.77 -17.91
CA ARG A 362 0.48 22.95 -18.70
C ARG A 362 1.23 23.77 -19.75
N LYS A 363 0.55 24.65 -20.47
CA LYS A 363 1.18 25.53 -21.47
C LYS A 363 2.20 26.48 -20.82
N ALA A 364 1.87 27.03 -19.64
CA ALA A 364 2.80 27.88 -18.90
C ALA A 364 4.05 27.12 -18.42
N ILE A 365 3.88 25.87 -17.96
CA ILE A 365 4.98 25.01 -17.49
C ILE A 365 5.84 24.53 -18.66
N SER A 366 5.26 24.19 -19.81
CA SER A 366 5.98 23.63 -20.97
C SER A 366 7.12 24.55 -21.45
N GLY A 367 6.88 25.87 -21.48
CA GLY A 367 7.93 26.85 -21.78
C GLY A 367 9.08 26.82 -20.79
N ILE A 368 8.78 26.70 -19.50
CA ILE A 368 9.77 26.63 -18.41
C ILE A 368 10.53 25.32 -18.43
N LYS A 369 9.84 24.19 -18.65
CA LYS A 369 10.42 22.86 -18.80
C LYS A 369 11.43 22.83 -19.95
N LYS A 370 11.11 23.46 -21.09
CA LYS A 370 12.03 23.56 -22.22
C LYS A 370 13.31 24.31 -21.83
N ILE A 371 13.18 25.47 -21.18
CA ILE A 371 14.32 26.26 -20.70
C ILE A 371 15.15 25.47 -19.68
N ALA A 372 14.50 24.80 -18.72
CA ALA A 372 15.15 23.98 -17.71
C ALA A 372 15.91 22.80 -18.34
N LYS A 373 15.32 22.13 -19.33
CA LYS A 373 15.95 21.04 -20.08
C LYS A 373 17.13 21.53 -20.92
N GLU A 374 17.02 22.71 -21.52
CA GLU A 374 18.13 23.36 -22.24
C GLU A 374 19.27 23.75 -21.29
N ARG A 375 18.96 24.28 -20.09
CA ARG A 375 19.97 24.54 -19.04
C ARG A 375 20.65 23.25 -18.58
N ALA A 376 19.88 22.19 -18.32
CA ALA A 376 20.41 20.89 -17.92
C ALA A 376 21.28 20.25 -19.02
N LYS A 377 20.87 20.35 -20.30
CA LYS A 377 21.67 19.91 -21.44
C LYS A 377 22.98 20.69 -21.58
N LYS A 378 22.94 22.03 -21.41
CA LYS A 378 24.14 22.88 -21.45
C LYS A 378 25.09 22.63 -20.27
N ALA A 379 24.57 22.18 -19.12
CA ALA A 379 25.35 21.88 -17.92
C ALA A 379 25.99 20.48 -17.90
N SER A 380 25.72 19.61 -18.88
CA SER A 380 26.27 18.25 -19.04
C SER A 380 26.35 17.34 -17.79
N LEU A 381 25.38 16.42 -17.74
CA LEU A 381 25.47 14.97 -17.43
C LEU A 381 25.86 14.43 -16.05
N HIS A 382 26.42 15.21 -15.12
CA HIS A 382 26.55 14.74 -13.75
C HIS A 382 25.68 15.59 -12.82
N ASN A 383 24.55 15.02 -12.39
CA ASN A 383 23.95 15.44 -11.14
C ASN A 383 24.99 15.18 -10.03
N ARG A 384 25.84 16.17 -9.73
CA ARG A 384 26.98 16.02 -8.80
C ARG A 384 26.52 15.63 -7.39
N LYS A 385 25.24 15.86 -7.09
CA LYS A 385 24.57 15.50 -5.84
C LYS A 385 24.10 14.07 -5.78
N LEU A 386 23.92 13.41 -6.93
CA LEU A 386 23.51 12.01 -7.00
C LEU A 386 24.71 11.08 -7.10
N ARG A 387 24.89 10.24 -6.08
CA ARG A 387 25.74 9.04 -6.11
C ARG A 387 24.84 7.83 -6.34
N ASP A 388 24.66 7.51 -7.61
CA ASP A 388 23.69 6.49 -8.03
C ASP A 388 24.10 5.04 -7.65
N CYS A 389 23.14 4.13 -7.69
CA CYS A 389 23.35 2.68 -7.63
C CYS A 389 23.18 2.04 -9.02
N ARG A 390 23.62 0.78 -9.14
CA ARG A 390 23.65 0.07 -10.44
C ARG A 390 22.30 -0.51 -10.84
N VAL A 391 21.49 -0.90 -9.87
CA VAL A 391 20.18 -1.49 -10.07
C VAL A 391 19.11 -0.47 -9.72
N HIS A 392 18.08 -0.38 -10.56
CA HIS A 392 16.93 0.50 -10.35
C HIS A 392 15.63 -0.30 -10.28
N PHE A 393 14.64 0.25 -9.58
CA PHE A 393 13.33 -0.36 -9.38
C PHE A 393 12.56 -0.59 -10.69
N ASN A 394 12.68 0.34 -11.64
CA ASN A 394 12.12 0.24 -12.99
C ASN A 394 12.87 -0.72 -13.94
N SER A 395 13.89 -1.42 -13.46
CA SER A 395 14.61 -2.43 -14.25
C SER A 395 13.99 -3.83 -14.13
N LYS A 396 14.51 -4.78 -14.92
CA LYS A 396 14.12 -6.20 -14.85
C LYS A 396 15.00 -7.03 -13.90
N HIS A 397 15.86 -6.39 -13.11
CA HIS A 397 16.80 -7.06 -12.22
C HIS A 397 16.08 -7.69 -11.00
N GLU A 398 16.57 -8.82 -10.50
CA GLU A 398 15.93 -9.54 -9.38
C GLU A 398 15.91 -8.70 -8.09
N GLN A 399 17.01 -8.00 -7.80
CA GLN A 399 17.15 -7.12 -6.63
C GLN A 399 16.45 -5.75 -6.76
N LYS A 400 15.60 -5.53 -7.78
CA LYS A 400 14.98 -4.21 -8.02
C LYS A 400 14.18 -3.70 -6.81
N SER A 401 13.53 -4.60 -6.07
CA SER A 401 12.73 -4.26 -4.88
C SER A 401 13.58 -3.90 -3.65
N GLU A 402 14.88 -4.20 -3.66
CA GLU A 402 15.82 -3.83 -2.59
C GLU A 402 16.40 -2.42 -2.80
N THR A 403 16.08 -1.78 -3.92
CA THR A 403 16.71 -0.51 -4.30
C THR A 403 16.23 0.65 -3.41
N SER A 404 17.17 1.47 -2.96
CA SER A 404 16.91 2.57 -2.04
C SER A 404 17.70 3.82 -2.43
N ILE A 405 17.19 5.01 -2.13
CA ILE A 405 17.92 6.28 -2.25
C ILE A 405 17.86 7.03 -0.93
N PHE A 406 19.01 7.44 -0.40
CA PHE A 406 19.13 8.25 0.80
C PHE A 406 19.22 9.73 0.43
N ILE A 407 18.23 10.52 0.84
CA ILE A 407 18.23 11.98 0.71
C ILE A 407 18.80 12.55 2.01
N THR A 408 19.94 13.22 1.91
CA THR A 408 20.68 13.76 3.07
C THR A 408 20.73 15.28 3.04
N GLU A 409 20.87 15.91 4.21
CA GLU A 409 20.97 17.37 4.35
C GLU A 409 22.20 17.98 3.64
N GLY A 410 23.32 17.26 3.58
CA GLY A 410 24.56 17.77 3.03
C GLY A 410 25.66 16.73 2.84
N ASP A 411 26.79 17.21 2.34
CA ASP A 411 27.90 16.36 1.88
C ASP A 411 28.57 15.55 3.01
N SER A 412 28.48 16.00 4.27
CA SER A 412 29.03 15.27 5.42
C SER A 412 28.33 13.92 5.62
N ALA A 413 27.00 13.94 5.83
CA ALA A 413 26.19 12.73 5.97
C ALA A 413 26.24 11.88 4.69
N SER A 414 26.16 12.52 3.52
CA SER A 414 26.32 11.85 2.24
C SER A 414 27.65 11.11 2.10
N GLY A 415 28.75 11.69 2.60
CA GLY A 415 30.08 11.10 2.56
C GLY A 415 30.17 9.81 3.37
N SER A 416 29.60 9.80 4.58
CA SER A 416 29.54 8.60 5.42
C SER A 416 28.71 7.50 4.76
N ILE A 417 27.49 7.79 4.32
CA ILE A 417 26.62 6.80 3.66
C ILE A 417 27.26 6.29 2.36
N THR A 418 27.87 7.16 1.56
CA THR A 418 28.49 6.78 0.29
C THR A 418 29.61 5.75 0.48
N LYS A 419 30.36 5.82 1.59
CA LYS A 419 31.42 4.86 1.92
C LYS A 419 30.88 3.53 2.45
N SER A 420 29.71 3.55 3.10
CA SER A 420 29.13 2.37 3.77
C SER A 420 28.12 1.59 2.91
N ARG A 421 27.51 2.25 1.91
CA ARG A 421 26.39 1.72 1.13
C ARG A 421 26.75 0.50 0.28
N ASN A 422 25.74 -0.31 -0.03
CA ASN A 422 25.81 -1.25 -1.13
C ASN A 422 25.62 -0.51 -2.47
N VAL A 423 26.69 -0.37 -3.25
CA VAL A 423 26.68 0.34 -4.55
C VAL A 423 25.73 -0.26 -5.59
N ASN A 424 25.30 -1.52 -5.42
CA ASN A 424 24.36 -2.14 -6.34
C ASN A 424 22.94 -1.64 -6.13
N THR A 425 22.49 -1.49 -4.87
CA THR A 425 21.08 -1.23 -4.53
C THR A 425 20.82 0.10 -3.84
N GLN A 426 21.82 0.77 -3.27
CA GLN A 426 21.62 1.98 -2.47
C GLN A 426 22.25 3.19 -3.14
N ALA A 427 21.47 4.21 -3.46
CA ALA A 427 21.92 5.51 -3.98
C ALA A 427 21.91 6.59 -2.89
N VAL A 428 22.60 7.70 -3.11
CA VAL A 428 22.65 8.84 -2.17
C VAL A 428 22.45 10.14 -2.94
N PHE A 429 21.62 11.03 -2.40
CA PHE A 429 21.38 12.38 -2.90
C PHE A 429 21.70 13.40 -1.81
N SER A 430 22.62 14.34 -2.07
CA SER A 430 22.93 15.44 -1.16
C SER A 430 22.12 16.70 -1.48
N LEU A 431 21.42 17.23 -0.49
CA LEU A 431 20.84 18.58 -0.55
C LEU A 431 21.92 19.61 -0.25
N LYS A 432 21.63 20.88 -0.57
CA LYS A 432 22.45 22.02 -0.17
C LYS A 432 21.69 22.89 0.81
N GLY A 433 21.77 22.53 2.09
CA GLY A 433 21.09 23.24 3.17
C GLY A 433 19.58 23.03 3.16
N LYS A 434 18.85 23.95 3.80
CA LYS A 434 17.41 23.83 4.04
C LYS A 434 16.62 23.98 2.73
N PRO A 435 15.79 23.00 2.34
CA PRO A 435 14.93 23.12 1.17
C PRO A 435 13.94 24.29 1.30
N LEU A 436 13.50 24.83 0.16
CA LEU A 436 12.46 25.84 0.14
C LEU A 436 11.14 25.25 0.65
N ASN A 437 10.40 25.98 1.50
CA ASN A 437 9.03 25.59 1.83
C ASN A 437 8.16 25.67 0.57
N THR A 438 7.62 24.53 0.16
CA THR A 438 6.85 24.39 -1.08
C THR A 438 5.36 24.58 -0.88
N TYR A 439 4.89 24.67 0.36
CA TYR A 439 3.47 24.83 0.68
C TYR A 439 2.85 26.02 -0.05
N GLY A 440 1.78 25.76 -0.80
CA GLY A 440 1.04 26.76 -1.58
C GLY A 440 1.71 27.22 -2.88
N LEU A 441 2.90 26.70 -3.22
CA LEU A 441 3.57 26.97 -4.49
C LEU A 441 3.07 26.06 -5.62
N THR A 442 3.16 26.53 -6.86
CA THR A 442 2.79 25.72 -8.03
C THR A 442 3.94 24.82 -8.47
N LYS A 443 3.66 23.75 -9.23
CA LYS A 443 4.66 22.80 -9.75
C LYS A 443 5.77 23.47 -10.58
N LYS A 444 5.56 24.71 -11.03
CA LYS A 444 6.59 25.58 -11.63
C LYS A 444 7.87 25.65 -10.78
N ILE A 445 7.75 25.74 -9.46
CA ILE A 445 8.92 25.85 -8.57
C ILE A 445 9.83 24.63 -8.63
N VAL A 446 9.27 23.45 -8.94
CA VAL A 446 10.04 22.20 -9.08
C VAL A 446 11.03 22.29 -10.23
N TYR A 447 10.72 23.04 -11.29
CA TYR A 447 11.62 23.23 -12.43
C TYR A 447 12.59 24.40 -12.25
N GLU A 448 12.16 25.46 -11.56
CA GLU A 448 12.96 26.67 -11.33
C GLU A 448 14.00 26.49 -10.22
N ASN A 449 13.65 25.75 -9.17
CA ASN A 449 14.55 25.43 -8.09
C ASN A 449 15.45 24.25 -8.51
N GLU A 450 16.77 24.48 -8.48
CA GLU A 450 17.76 23.49 -8.88
C GLU A 450 17.71 22.21 -8.02
N GLU A 451 17.52 22.32 -6.70
CA GLU A 451 17.45 21.15 -5.80
C GLU A 451 16.28 20.24 -6.18
N PHE A 452 15.09 20.82 -6.33
CA PHE A 452 13.88 20.07 -6.64
C PHE A 452 13.91 19.47 -8.04
N ASN A 453 14.44 20.19 -9.02
CA ASN A 453 14.57 19.70 -10.39
C ASN A 453 15.53 18.49 -10.44
N LEU A 454 16.67 18.60 -9.76
CA LEU A 454 17.65 17.51 -9.67
C LEU A 454 17.09 16.31 -8.90
N LEU A 455 16.33 16.52 -7.83
CA LEU A 455 15.70 15.46 -7.05
C LEU A 455 14.60 14.76 -7.87
N GLN A 456 13.73 15.52 -8.53
CA GLN A 456 12.70 14.98 -9.44
C GLN A 456 13.35 14.12 -10.53
N ALA A 457 14.42 14.61 -11.15
CA ALA A 457 15.17 13.88 -12.18
C ALA A 457 15.87 12.64 -11.62
N ALA A 458 16.44 12.71 -10.41
CA ALA A 458 17.07 11.58 -9.75
C ALA A 458 16.07 10.44 -9.52
N LEU A 459 14.85 10.75 -9.08
CA LEU A 459 13.80 9.77 -8.81
C LEU A 459 13.07 9.29 -10.08
N ASN A 460 13.10 10.10 -11.15
CA ASN A 460 12.35 9.91 -12.40
C ASN A 460 10.83 9.86 -12.20
N ILE A 461 10.31 10.87 -11.50
CA ILE A 461 8.91 10.95 -11.05
C ILE A 461 8.12 12.07 -11.74
N GLU A 462 8.69 12.67 -12.79
CA GLU A 462 8.08 13.79 -13.49
C GLU A 462 6.70 13.45 -14.07
N ASP A 463 6.63 12.30 -14.73
CA ASP A 463 5.45 11.79 -15.46
C ASP A 463 4.69 10.73 -14.63
N GLY A 464 4.93 10.66 -13.32
CA GLY A 464 4.30 9.72 -12.39
C GLY A 464 5.20 8.58 -11.92
N MET A 465 4.59 7.53 -11.38
CA MET A 465 5.29 6.45 -10.66
C MET A 465 5.87 5.35 -11.55
N GLU A 466 5.41 5.21 -12.79
CA GLU A 466 5.84 4.12 -13.69
C GLU A 466 7.35 4.13 -13.95
N GLY A 467 7.95 5.32 -13.96
CA GLY A 467 9.38 5.53 -14.16
C GLY A 467 10.22 5.46 -12.88
N LEU A 468 9.63 5.26 -11.70
CA LEU A 468 10.31 5.41 -10.40
C LEU A 468 11.58 4.54 -10.32
N ARG A 469 12.71 5.16 -9.96
CA ARG A 469 14.03 4.51 -10.00
C ARG A 469 14.42 3.74 -8.75
N TYR A 470 13.81 4.02 -7.61
CA TYR A 470 14.17 3.39 -6.34
C TYR A 470 12.90 2.98 -5.59
N ASN A 471 12.88 1.75 -5.06
CA ASN A 471 11.73 1.24 -4.33
C ASN A 471 11.56 1.97 -2.98
N ASN A 472 12.67 2.32 -2.31
CA ASN A 472 12.63 3.04 -1.04
C ASN A 472 13.29 4.42 -1.18
N VAL A 473 12.51 5.48 -0.99
CA VAL A 473 12.98 6.87 -0.88
C VAL A 473 13.14 7.18 0.61
N ILE A 474 14.38 7.32 1.07
CA ILE A 474 14.70 7.40 2.50
C ILE A 474 15.20 8.81 2.82
N ILE A 475 14.48 9.54 3.67
CA ILE A 475 14.93 10.80 4.24
C ILE A 475 15.88 10.49 5.40
N ALA A 476 17.17 10.81 5.22
CA ALA A 476 18.24 10.60 6.18
C ALA A 476 18.75 11.94 6.69
N THR A 477 18.11 12.43 7.76
CA THR A 477 18.45 13.70 8.43
C THR A 477 18.99 13.44 9.82
N ASP A 478 19.71 14.41 10.36
CA ASP A 478 20.20 14.38 11.74
C ASP A 478 19.01 14.41 12.73
N ALA A 479 19.26 13.95 13.96
CA ALA A 479 18.27 13.88 15.04
C ALA A 479 18.24 15.18 15.87
N ASP A 480 18.46 16.32 15.21
CA ASP A 480 18.45 17.65 15.79
C ASP A 480 17.32 18.52 15.19
N VAL A 481 17.22 19.77 15.65
CA VAL A 481 16.14 20.69 15.25
C VAL A 481 16.18 20.99 13.74
N ASP A 482 17.38 21.09 13.17
CA ASP A 482 17.57 21.40 11.75
C ASP A 482 17.21 20.20 10.86
N GLY A 483 17.63 18.99 11.24
CA GLY A 483 17.27 17.75 10.58
C GLY A 483 15.76 17.48 10.64
N MET A 484 15.11 17.74 11.78
CA MET A 484 13.65 17.66 11.91
C MET A 484 12.94 18.66 10.98
N HIS A 485 13.46 19.86 10.83
CA HIS A 485 12.90 20.87 9.94
C HIS A 485 13.07 20.48 8.46
N ILE A 486 14.25 20.00 8.05
CA ILE A 486 14.48 19.52 6.68
C ILE A 486 13.58 18.35 6.33
N ARG A 487 13.41 17.41 7.28
CA ARG A 487 12.47 16.29 7.14
C ARG A 487 11.07 16.77 6.83
N LEU A 488 10.56 17.76 7.57
CA LEU A 488 9.24 18.34 7.34
C LEU A 488 9.12 19.02 5.96
N LEU A 489 10.16 19.75 5.55
CA LEU A 489 10.20 20.42 4.24
C LEU A 489 10.18 19.42 3.07
N LEU A 490 10.91 18.32 3.18
CA LEU A 490 10.92 17.27 2.17
C LEU A 490 9.60 16.50 2.12
N ILE A 491 9.02 16.16 3.27
CA ILE A 491 7.69 15.54 3.34
C ILE A 491 6.66 16.45 2.68
N THR A 492 6.71 17.76 2.95
CA THR A 492 5.83 18.75 2.31
C THR A 492 5.99 18.76 0.78
N PHE A 493 7.23 18.74 0.28
CA PHE A 493 7.51 18.65 -1.16
C PHE A 493 6.90 17.41 -1.81
N PHE A 494 7.08 16.24 -1.18
CA PHE A 494 6.51 14.99 -1.70
C PHE A 494 4.98 15.01 -1.64
N LEU A 495 4.39 15.40 -0.51
CA LEU A 495 2.93 15.45 -0.35
C LEU A 495 2.26 16.41 -1.33
N GLN A 496 2.89 17.53 -1.67
CA GLN A 496 2.27 18.53 -2.53
C GLN A 496 2.41 18.22 -4.02
N PHE A 497 3.58 17.76 -4.47
CA PHE A 497 3.85 17.59 -5.90
C PHE A 497 3.90 16.14 -6.37
N PHE A 498 4.19 15.20 -5.46
CA PHE A 498 4.35 13.78 -5.76
C PHE A 498 3.70 12.89 -4.68
N PRO A 499 2.43 13.13 -4.30
CA PRO A 499 1.78 12.44 -3.19
C PRO A 499 1.73 10.91 -3.39
N ASP A 500 1.76 10.45 -4.63
CA ASP A 500 1.70 9.02 -4.98
C ASP A 500 2.91 8.23 -4.48
N ILE A 501 4.06 8.87 -4.26
CA ILE A 501 5.23 8.25 -3.63
C ILE A 501 4.91 7.87 -2.19
N VAL A 502 4.21 8.76 -1.47
CA VAL A 502 3.82 8.55 -0.07
C VAL A 502 2.67 7.53 0.00
N ARG A 503 1.64 7.68 -0.84
CA ARG A 503 0.48 6.77 -0.89
C ARG A 503 0.88 5.33 -1.22
N SER A 504 1.84 5.15 -2.12
CA SER A 504 2.32 3.82 -2.53
C SER A 504 3.36 3.24 -1.56
N GLY A 505 3.61 3.92 -0.43
CA GLY A 505 4.47 3.41 0.63
C GLY A 505 5.97 3.44 0.32
N HIS A 506 6.43 4.29 -0.60
CA HIS A 506 7.84 4.36 -0.98
C HIS A 506 8.67 5.35 -0.13
N LEU A 507 8.03 6.24 0.64
CA LEU A 507 8.73 7.26 1.43
C LEU A 507 8.95 6.80 2.88
N TYR A 508 10.20 6.85 3.33
CA TYR A 508 10.62 6.43 4.66
C TYR A 508 11.50 7.47 5.33
N ILE A 509 11.55 7.41 6.65
CA ILE A 509 12.51 8.15 7.48
C ILE A 509 13.51 7.15 8.04
N LEU A 510 14.80 7.44 7.92
CA LEU A 510 15.84 6.63 8.55
C LEU A 510 15.86 6.90 10.06
N GLN A 511 15.65 5.86 10.86
CA GLN A 511 15.95 5.94 12.29
C GLN A 511 17.45 5.77 12.51
N THR A 512 18.03 6.67 13.30
CA THR A 512 19.43 6.58 13.70
C THR A 512 19.57 6.50 15.21
N PRO A 513 20.58 5.78 15.70
CA PRO A 513 20.78 5.63 17.13
C PRO A 513 21.14 6.99 17.73
N LEU A 514 20.52 7.31 18.85
CA LEU A 514 20.82 8.51 19.63
C LEU A 514 22.06 8.29 20.52
N PHE A 515 22.25 7.06 20.99
CA PHE A 515 23.34 6.71 21.89
C PHE A 515 24.06 5.42 21.46
N ARG A 516 25.36 5.38 21.77
CA ARG A 516 26.16 4.15 21.80
C ARG A 516 26.58 3.91 23.24
N VAL A 517 26.21 2.75 23.78
CA VAL A 517 26.61 2.30 25.12
C VAL A 517 27.51 1.08 24.94
N ARG A 518 28.77 1.18 25.38
CA ARG A 518 29.74 0.10 25.18
C ARG A 518 30.58 -0.20 26.42
N ASN A 519 31.04 -1.44 26.51
CA ASN A 519 32.13 -1.85 27.40
C ASN A 519 33.22 -2.55 26.57
N LYS A 520 34.25 -3.10 27.23
CA LYS A 520 35.38 -3.77 26.53
C LYS A 520 34.97 -4.99 25.68
N ARG A 521 33.76 -5.54 25.86
CA ARG A 521 33.30 -6.77 25.19
C ARG A 521 32.11 -6.57 24.25
N LYS A 522 31.24 -5.58 24.51
CA LYS A 522 29.97 -5.42 23.81
C LYS A 522 29.63 -3.96 23.60
N THR A 523 29.11 -3.65 22.41
CA THR A 523 28.55 -2.36 22.01
C THR A 523 27.05 -2.53 21.76
N ILE A 524 26.24 -1.61 22.29
CA ILE A 524 24.80 -1.54 22.11
C ILE A 524 24.45 -0.15 21.59
N TYR A 525 23.74 -0.09 20.46
CA TYR A 525 23.19 1.14 19.90
C TYR A 525 21.76 1.31 20.37
N CYS A 526 21.43 2.50 20.87
CA CYS A 526 20.15 2.80 21.51
C CYS A 526 19.45 3.93 20.75
N TYR A 527 18.16 3.75 20.49
CA TYR A 527 17.31 4.66 19.72
C TYR A 527 16.38 5.49 20.62
N SER A 528 16.34 5.18 21.92
CA SER A 528 15.63 5.96 22.92
C SER A 528 16.43 6.06 24.22
N GLU A 529 16.01 6.98 25.09
CA GLU A 529 16.59 7.14 26.42
C GLU A 529 16.31 5.92 27.31
N GLU A 530 15.13 5.30 27.17
CA GLU A 530 14.79 4.05 27.84
C GLU A 530 15.70 2.88 27.40
N GLU A 531 15.99 2.78 26.10
CA GLU A 531 16.94 1.80 25.58
C GLU A 531 18.34 2.04 26.15
N ARG A 532 18.76 3.32 26.28
CA ARG A 532 20.04 3.70 26.90
C ARG A 532 20.10 3.22 28.35
N GLU A 533 19.07 3.46 29.15
CA GLU A 533 19.03 3.01 30.55
C GLU A 533 19.08 1.50 30.69
N LYS A 534 18.31 0.78 29.86
CA LYS A 534 18.33 -0.69 29.82
C LYS A 534 19.70 -1.20 29.41
N ALA A 535 20.35 -0.58 28.42
CA ALA A 535 21.71 -0.93 28.00
C ALA A 535 22.74 -0.68 29.10
N MET A 536 22.63 0.43 29.85
CA MET A 536 23.49 0.71 31.00
C MET A 536 23.34 -0.37 32.08
N LYS A 537 22.11 -0.70 32.49
CA LYS A 537 21.83 -1.76 33.47
C LYS A 537 22.38 -3.11 33.03
N ARG A 538 22.28 -3.42 31.73
CA ARG A 538 22.75 -4.68 31.14
C ARG A 538 24.28 -4.78 31.07
N LEU A 539 24.97 -3.67 30.81
CA LEU A 539 26.43 -3.66 30.61
C LEU A 539 27.23 -3.50 31.91
N GLY A 540 26.57 -3.19 33.03
CA GLY A 540 27.16 -3.23 34.36
C GLY A 540 28.11 -2.07 34.65
N ALA A 541 29.30 -2.35 35.19
CA ALA A 541 30.20 -1.34 35.73
C ALA A 541 30.68 -0.32 34.65
N LYS A 542 30.26 0.95 34.81
CA LYS A 542 30.67 2.16 34.07
C LYS A 542 30.85 1.95 32.54
N PRO A 543 29.76 1.68 31.79
CA PRO A 543 29.84 1.65 30.34
C PRO A 543 30.19 3.04 29.79
N GLU A 544 30.94 3.07 28.69
CA GLU A 544 31.20 4.29 27.92
C GLU A 544 29.94 4.64 27.12
N ILE A 545 29.48 5.89 27.26
CA ILE A 545 28.28 6.39 26.59
C ILE A 545 28.71 7.48 25.63
N THR A 546 28.35 7.32 24.36
CA THR A 546 28.50 8.36 23.33
C THR A 546 27.11 8.76 22.87
N ARG A 547 26.81 10.07 22.87
CA ARG A 547 25.62 10.62 22.21
C ARG A 547 26.01 11.05 20.81
N PHE A 548 25.28 10.59 19.80
CA PHE A 548 25.46 11.07 18.43
C PHE A 548 24.67 12.35 18.25
N LYS A 549 25.30 13.41 17.74
CA LYS A 549 24.62 14.67 17.44
C LYS A 549 24.19 14.76 15.98
N GLY A 550 24.90 14.09 15.08
CA GLY A 550 24.59 14.07 13.67
C GLY A 550 25.11 12.82 12.95
N LEU A 551 24.58 12.56 11.76
CA LEU A 551 24.94 11.40 10.94
C LEU A 551 26.40 11.40 10.53
N GLY A 552 27.01 12.58 10.40
CA GLY A 552 28.42 12.75 10.04
C GLY A 552 29.40 12.33 11.13
N GLU A 553 28.97 12.23 12.40
CA GLU A 553 29.83 11.81 13.52
C GLU A 553 29.98 10.28 13.60
N ILE A 554 29.09 9.55 12.93
CA ILE A 554 29.13 8.09 12.88
C ILE A 554 30.16 7.66 11.83
N SER A 555 31.12 6.84 12.27
CA SER A 555 32.14 6.29 11.37
C SER A 555 31.50 5.41 10.28
N PRO A 556 32.03 5.37 9.04
CA PRO A 556 31.48 4.54 7.98
C PRO A 556 31.34 3.05 8.34
N ASP A 557 32.28 2.51 9.10
CA ASP A 557 32.25 1.11 9.53
C ASP A 557 31.10 0.82 10.51
N GLU A 558 30.75 1.78 11.36
CA GLU A 558 29.58 1.67 12.23
C GLU A 558 28.29 1.88 11.43
N PHE A 559 28.26 2.89 10.56
CA PHE A 559 27.07 3.28 9.79
C PHE A 559 26.55 2.14 8.91
N LYS A 560 27.47 1.31 8.37
CA LYS A 560 27.12 0.13 7.56
C LYS A 560 26.13 -0.80 8.25
N ASN A 561 26.17 -0.88 9.58
CA ASN A 561 25.25 -1.73 10.36
C ASN A 561 23.83 -1.15 10.46
N PHE A 562 23.66 0.16 10.23
CA PHE A 562 22.36 0.82 10.30
C PHE A 562 21.63 0.86 8.96
N ILE A 563 22.36 0.70 7.84
CA ILE A 563 21.79 0.65 6.49
C ILE A 563 21.89 -0.74 5.86
N GLY A 564 22.09 -1.76 6.69
CA GLY A 564 22.16 -3.17 6.29
C GLY A 564 20.79 -3.84 6.20
N LYS A 565 20.75 -5.15 6.46
CA LYS A 565 19.50 -5.94 6.45
C LYS A 565 18.55 -5.55 7.58
N ASP A 566 19.09 -5.13 8.72
CA ASP A 566 18.33 -4.76 9.92
C ASP A 566 18.06 -3.24 10.00
N ILE A 567 18.00 -2.57 8.84
CA ILE A 567 17.72 -1.14 8.75
C ILE A 567 16.38 -0.82 9.42
N ARG A 568 16.37 0.21 10.26
CA ARG A 568 15.15 0.71 10.91
C ARG A 568 14.61 1.88 10.11
N LEU A 569 13.48 1.65 9.45
CA LEU A 569 12.78 2.66 8.65
C LEU A 569 11.40 2.91 9.22
N ASP A 570 11.08 4.18 9.47
CA ASP A 570 9.72 4.59 9.76
C ASP A 570 9.01 4.93 8.44
N PRO A 571 7.95 4.21 8.05
CA PRO A 571 7.19 4.57 6.87
C PRO A 571 6.47 5.90 7.10
N VAL A 572 6.53 6.79 6.11
CA VAL A 572 5.69 8.00 6.11
C VAL A 572 4.31 7.58 5.63
N VAL A 573 3.40 7.36 6.58
CA VAL A 573 2.02 6.96 6.31
C VAL A 573 1.12 8.17 6.42
N MET A 574 0.20 8.33 5.46
CA MET A 574 -0.92 9.25 5.59
C MET A 574 -2.11 8.48 6.15
N LYS A 575 -2.66 8.92 7.29
CA LYS A 575 -3.93 8.34 7.75
C LYS A 575 -5.04 8.85 6.86
N LYS A 576 -6.07 8.03 6.70
CA LYS A 576 -7.20 8.28 5.82
C LYS A 576 -7.99 9.54 6.19
N ASP A 577 -8.06 9.85 7.49
CA ASP A 577 -8.78 11.01 8.03
C ASP A 577 -7.89 12.26 8.13
N ASP A 578 -6.59 12.16 7.82
CA ASP A 578 -5.69 13.30 7.81
C ASP A 578 -5.94 14.10 6.53
N SER A 579 -6.62 15.25 6.65
CA SER A 579 -6.61 16.23 5.56
C SER A 579 -5.16 16.69 5.38
N VAL A 580 -4.46 16.12 4.39
CA VAL A 580 -3.08 16.52 4.04
C VAL A 580 -3.02 18.02 3.81
N SER A 581 -4.04 18.57 3.15
CA SER A 581 -4.21 20.02 2.99
C SER A 581 -4.34 20.75 4.32
N GLY A 582 -5.21 20.30 5.25
CA GLY A 582 -5.39 20.95 6.55
C GLY A 582 -4.14 20.84 7.45
N MET A 583 -3.47 19.68 7.44
CA MET A 583 -2.23 19.46 8.18
C MET A 583 -1.09 20.33 7.63
N LEU A 584 -0.90 20.35 6.31
CA LEU A 584 0.10 21.21 5.68
C LEU A 584 -0.25 22.70 5.85
N GLU A 585 -1.51 23.08 5.80
CA GLU A 585 -1.93 24.45 6.07
C GLU A 585 -1.56 24.88 7.49
N PHE A 586 -1.86 24.02 8.47
CA PHE A 586 -1.57 24.29 9.86
C PHE A 586 -0.05 24.36 10.14
N TYR A 587 0.73 23.39 9.66
CA TYR A 587 2.16 23.29 9.97
C TYR A 587 3.07 24.08 9.02
N MET A 588 2.68 24.30 7.77
CA MET A 588 3.52 24.90 6.73
C MET A 588 2.95 26.19 6.15
N GLY A 589 1.69 26.51 6.43
CA GLY A 589 1.04 27.76 6.05
C GLY A 589 1.45 28.96 6.91
N LYS A 590 0.67 30.03 6.80
CA LYS A 590 0.89 31.27 7.57
C LYS A 590 0.82 31.00 9.07
N ASN A 591 1.57 31.78 9.85
CA ASN A 591 1.54 31.66 11.31
C ASN A 591 0.20 32.18 11.86
N THR A 592 -0.68 31.27 12.29
CA THR A 592 -2.00 31.59 12.85
C THR A 592 -1.98 31.58 14.38
N PRO A 593 -2.92 32.29 15.06
CA PRO A 593 -3.04 32.24 16.52
C PRO A 593 -3.20 30.80 17.06
N ASN A 594 -4.00 29.97 16.38
CA ASN A 594 -4.18 28.56 16.75
C ASN A 594 -2.87 27.77 16.71
N ARG A 595 -2.01 28.03 15.72
CA ARG A 595 -0.68 27.40 15.64
C ARG A 595 0.22 27.87 16.78
N GLN A 596 0.20 29.16 17.10
CA GLN A 596 0.97 29.70 18.23
C GLN A 596 0.52 29.07 19.55
N GLU A 597 -0.78 29.01 19.80
CA GLU A 597 -1.33 28.34 20.99
C GLU A 597 -0.97 26.86 21.04
N PHE A 598 -1.03 26.15 19.91
CA PHE A 598 -0.63 24.76 19.83
C PHE A 598 0.85 24.59 20.20
N ILE A 599 1.74 25.43 19.68
CA ILE A 599 3.16 25.42 20.04
C ILE A 599 3.32 25.68 21.53
N ILE A 600 2.65 26.68 22.10
CA ILE A 600 2.73 27.01 23.53
C ILE A 600 2.24 25.84 24.40
N LYS A 601 1.11 25.23 24.07
CA LYS A 601 0.52 24.10 24.81
C LYS A 601 1.38 22.84 24.76
N ASN A 602 2.12 22.64 23.66
CA ASN A 602 2.98 21.49 23.45
C ASN A 602 4.47 21.81 23.67
N LEU A 603 4.80 23.02 24.14
CA LEU A 603 6.17 23.40 24.44
C LEU A 603 6.60 22.64 25.70
N HIS A 604 7.44 21.62 25.52
CA HIS A 604 8.04 20.95 26.67
C HIS A 604 9.22 21.79 27.16
N VAL A 605 9.04 22.44 28.31
CA VAL A 605 10.14 23.12 28.99
C VAL A 605 10.88 22.06 29.79
N GLU A 606 12.02 21.60 29.26
CA GLU A 606 13.00 20.89 30.09
C GLU A 606 13.43 21.86 31.19
N LYS A 607 12.94 21.65 32.42
CA LYS A 607 13.50 22.35 33.57
C LYS A 607 14.90 21.78 33.77
N ASP A 608 15.92 22.60 33.59
CA ASP A 608 17.23 22.31 34.15
C ASP A 608 17.05 22.17 35.68
N GLU A 609 17.01 20.93 36.18
CA GLU A 609 17.14 20.69 37.61
C GLU A 609 18.58 21.07 37.99
N VAL A 610 18.70 22.22 38.68
CA VAL A 610 19.94 22.80 39.22
C VAL A 610 20.57 21.89 40.25
#